data_AF-A0A820M8U3-F1
#
_entry.id   AF-A0A820M8U3-F1
#
_cell.length_a   1.000
_cell.length_b   1.000
_cell.length_c   1.000
_cell.angle_alpha   90.00
_cell.angle_beta   90.00
_cell.angle_gamma   90.00
#
_symmetry.space_group_name_H-M   'P 1'
#
loop_
_entity.id
_entity.type
_entity.pdbx_description
1 polymer ?
#
loop_
_entity_poly.entity_id
_entity_poly.type
_entity_poly.pdbx_seq_one_letter_code
_entity_poly.pdbx_strand_id
1 'polypeptide(L)'
;MEFTLPIFLKLFPNMLPSTFKQIDNNEENLKKFFQIKLEATQFLQDTIFKSQDISFDDVITIQFDEFLQKIHTSDNYPTINEIIEFSSRFSHKLTIDNLDRSQLIALCKLFNLSFNGPKHYLRYKLHLKLYR
;
A
#
# COMPACT_ATOMS: atom_id res chain seq x y z
N MET A 1 -22.97 36.47 19.12
CA MET A 1 -23.77 35.38 19.72
C MET A 1 -22.86 34.19 20.08
N GLU A 2 -21.75 34.39 20.79
CA GLU A 2 -20.76 33.32 21.12
C GLU A 2 -20.48 33.19 22.62
N PHE A 3 -21.08 34.05 23.46
CA PHE A 3 -20.82 34.09 24.90
C PHE A 3 -21.65 33.11 25.73
N THR A 4 -22.68 32.49 25.15
CA THR A 4 -23.58 31.54 25.85
C THR A 4 -23.10 30.08 25.76
N LEU A 5 -22.20 29.79 24.81
CA LEU A 5 -21.65 28.45 24.56
C LEU A 5 -20.92 27.84 25.77
N PRO A 6 -20.07 28.58 26.52
CA PRO A 6 -19.37 28.04 27.70
C PRO A 6 -20.34 27.64 28.84
N ILE A 7 -21.46 28.35 28.96
CA ILE A 7 -22.47 28.13 30.01
C ILE A 7 -23.30 26.88 29.69
N PHE A 8 -23.66 26.69 28.42
CA PHE A 8 -24.37 25.50 27.96
C PHE A 8 -23.52 24.22 28.04
N LEU A 9 -22.21 24.29 27.78
CA LEU A 9 -21.28 23.15 27.93
C LEU A 9 -21.11 22.71 29.39
N LYS A 10 -21.23 23.64 30.35
CA LYS A 10 -21.12 23.35 31.78
C LYS A 10 -22.39 22.71 32.35
N LEU A 11 -23.56 23.03 31.77
CA LEU A 11 -24.86 22.45 32.15
C LEU A 11 -25.13 21.11 31.47
N PHE A 12 -24.61 20.90 30.25
CA PHE A 12 -24.79 19.65 29.49
C PHE A 12 -23.44 19.17 28.92
N PRO A 13 -22.61 18.47 29.72
CA PRO A 13 -21.25 18.07 29.33
C PRO A 13 -21.17 17.07 28.16
N ASN A 14 -22.30 16.47 27.74
CA ASN A 14 -22.41 15.55 26.60
C ASN A 14 -23.11 16.17 25.36
N MET A 15 -23.27 17.50 25.30
CA MET A 15 -24.10 18.15 24.26
C MET A 15 -23.35 18.50 22.96
N LEU A 16 -22.02 18.41 22.94
CA LEU A 16 -21.29 18.41 21.68
C LEU A 16 -21.19 16.97 21.19
N PRO A 17 -21.85 16.60 20.08
CA PRO A 17 -21.57 15.32 19.47
C PRO A 17 -20.07 15.23 19.23
N SER A 18 -19.52 14.03 19.40
CA SER A 18 -18.10 13.71 19.20
C SER A 18 -17.56 14.09 17.81
N THR A 19 -18.40 14.58 16.91
CA THR A 19 -18.14 14.96 15.54
C THR A 19 -17.12 16.08 15.38
N PHE A 20 -17.08 17.09 16.28
CA PHE A 20 -16.05 18.15 16.19
C PHE A 20 -14.64 17.64 16.48
N LYS A 21 -14.48 16.70 17.44
CA LYS A 21 -13.19 16.03 17.67
C LYS A 21 -12.90 14.94 16.63
N GLN A 22 -13.90 14.41 15.94
CA GLN A 22 -13.73 13.33 14.96
C GLN A 22 -13.20 13.83 13.62
N ILE A 23 -13.55 15.05 13.18
CA ILE A 23 -13.11 15.56 11.86
C ILE A 23 -11.57 15.71 11.83
N ASP A 24 -10.99 16.39 12.82
CA ASP A 24 -9.53 16.58 12.92
C ASP A 24 -8.80 15.23 13.09
N ASN A 25 -9.33 14.34 13.94
CA ASN A 25 -8.78 13.00 14.12
C ASN A 25 -8.85 12.16 12.83
N ASN A 26 -9.89 12.30 12.01
CA ASN A 26 -10.01 11.56 10.76
C ASN A 26 -8.98 12.02 9.74
N GLU A 27 -8.75 13.31 9.60
CA GLU A 27 -7.71 13.83 8.70
C GLU A 27 -6.31 13.37 9.12
N GLU A 28 -6.01 13.37 10.42
CA GLU A 28 -4.74 12.85 10.94
C GLU A 28 -4.58 11.36 10.69
N ASN A 29 -5.63 10.57 10.88
CA ASN A 29 -5.61 9.13 10.61
C ASN A 29 -5.42 8.83 9.12
N LEU A 30 -6.03 9.62 8.24
CA LEU A 30 -5.83 9.53 6.79
C LEU A 30 -4.38 9.86 6.42
N LYS A 31 -3.81 10.95 6.95
CA LYS A 31 -2.39 11.31 6.71
C LYS A 31 -1.45 10.21 7.16
N LYS A 32 -1.66 9.65 8.34
CA LYS A 32 -0.88 8.50 8.86
C LYS A 32 -1.03 7.27 7.97
N PHE A 33 -2.24 6.98 7.50
CA PHE A 33 -2.48 5.86 6.58
C PHE A 33 -1.73 6.04 5.25
N PHE A 34 -1.77 7.23 4.66
CA PHE A 34 -1.03 7.54 3.44
C PHE A 34 0.49 7.42 3.64
N GLN A 35 1.01 7.89 4.77
CA GLN A 35 2.42 7.74 5.11
C GLN A 35 2.84 6.28 5.23
N ILE A 36 2.08 5.47 5.97
CA ILE A 36 2.31 4.02 6.10
C ILE A 36 2.27 3.34 4.73
N LYS A 37 1.35 3.75 3.85
CA LYS A 37 1.22 3.19 2.51
C LYS A 37 2.44 3.55 1.64
N LEU A 38 2.91 4.80 1.71
CA LEU A 38 4.11 5.24 1.00
C LEU A 38 5.35 4.48 1.48
N GLU A 39 5.54 4.39 2.79
CA GLU A 39 6.66 3.68 3.39
C GLU A 39 6.65 2.18 3.03
N ALA A 40 5.49 1.53 3.13
CA ALA A 40 5.34 0.13 2.74
C ALA A 40 5.61 -0.09 1.24
N THR A 41 5.21 0.85 0.38
CA THR A 41 5.46 0.78 -1.07
C THR A 41 6.95 0.95 -1.37
N GLN A 42 7.60 1.95 -0.77
CA GLN A 42 9.04 2.18 -0.91
C GLN A 42 9.84 0.98 -0.40
N PHE A 43 9.48 0.45 0.76
CA PHE A 43 10.12 -0.74 1.31
C PHE A 43 9.97 -1.95 0.38
N LEU A 44 8.78 -2.18 -0.16
CA LEU A 44 8.54 -3.28 -1.09
C LEU A 44 9.35 -3.09 -2.38
N GLN A 45 9.36 -1.88 -2.94
CA GLN A 45 10.12 -1.51 -4.11
C GLN A 45 11.62 -1.80 -3.89
N ASP A 46 12.18 -1.23 -2.82
CA ASP A 46 13.56 -1.45 -2.42
C ASP A 46 13.90 -2.92 -2.21
N THR A 47 13.02 -3.67 -1.55
CA THR A 47 13.29 -5.09 -1.26
C THR A 47 13.20 -5.94 -2.51
N ILE A 48 12.27 -5.67 -3.43
CA ILE A 48 12.17 -6.38 -4.71
C ILE A 48 13.41 -6.11 -5.56
N PHE A 49 13.81 -4.84 -5.69
CA PHE A 49 14.97 -4.47 -6.50
C PHE A 49 16.32 -4.86 -5.89
N LYS A 50 16.44 -4.89 -4.56
CA LYS A 50 17.68 -5.25 -3.85
C LYS A 50 17.75 -6.72 -3.45
N SER A 51 16.69 -7.51 -3.64
CA SER A 51 16.72 -8.94 -3.33
C SER A 51 17.72 -9.67 -4.23
N GLN A 52 18.87 -10.02 -3.64
CA GLN A 52 20.02 -10.66 -4.30
C GLN A 52 19.66 -11.98 -5.00
N ASP A 53 18.60 -12.67 -4.55
CA ASP A 53 18.11 -13.92 -5.13
C ASP A 53 17.33 -13.73 -6.44
N ILE A 54 16.88 -12.51 -6.70
CA ILE A 54 16.21 -12.12 -7.95
C ILE A 54 17.24 -11.36 -8.78
N SER A 55 18.31 -12.05 -9.23
CA SER A 55 19.16 -11.52 -10.30
C SER A 55 18.31 -11.40 -11.58
N PHE A 56 17.63 -10.27 -11.74
CA PHE A 56 17.35 -9.75 -13.06
C PHE A 56 18.70 -9.28 -13.60
N ASP A 57 19.02 -9.60 -14.85
CA ASP A 57 20.19 -9.00 -15.50
C ASP A 57 20.07 -7.47 -15.36
N ASP A 58 21.16 -6.76 -15.10
CA ASP A 58 21.14 -5.30 -14.90
C ASP A 58 20.45 -4.55 -16.06
N VAL A 59 20.42 -5.15 -17.25
CA VAL A 59 19.70 -4.63 -18.43
C VAL A 59 18.18 -4.66 -18.24
N ILE A 60 17.66 -5.68 -17.57
CA ILE A 60 16.22 -5.91 -17.37
C ILE A 60 15.66 -4.98 -16.29
N THR A 61 16.43 -4.67 -15.25
CA THR A 61 16.03 -3.69 -14.22
C THR A 61 15.94 -2.29 -14.80
N ILE A 62 16.89 -1.90 -15.66
CA ILE A 62 16.87 -0.61 -16.37
C ILE A 62 15.65 -0.52 -17.30
N GLN A 63 15.39 -1.54 -18.11
CA GLN A 63 14.22 -1.58 -19.01
C GLN A 63 12.89 -1.55 -18.25
N PHE A 64 12.85 -2.14 -17.05
CA PHE A 64 11.68 -2.10 -16.20
C PHE A 64 11.45 -0.73 -15.57
N ASP A 65 12.52 -0.07 -15.10
CA ASP A 65 12.42 1.30 -14.60
C ASP A 65 11.96 2.26 -15.70
N GLU A 66 12.47 2.13 -16.93
CA GLU A 66 12.00 2.90 -18.08
C GLU A 66 10.52 2.65 -18.39
N PHE A 67 10.08 1.38 -18.32
CA PHE A 67 8.68 1.01 -18.51
C PHE A 67 7.77 1.60 -17.43
N LEU A 68 8.17 1.53 -16.15
CA LEU A 68 7.42 2.14 -15.04
C LEU A 68 7.37 3.67 -15.18
N GLN A 69 8.48 4.31 -15.52
CA GLN A 69 8.52 5.75 -15.74
C GLN A 69 7.60 6.16 -16.90
N LYS A 70 7.54 5.36 -17.97
CA LYS A 70 6.59 5.57 -19.07
C LYS A 70 5.14 5.48 -18.59
N ILE A 71 4.78 4.50 -17.76
CA ILE A 71 3.42 4.38 -17.19
C ILE A 71 3.08 5.53 -16.24
N HIS A 72 4.04 5.99 -15.44
CA HIS A 72 3.81 7.07 -14.47
C HIS A 72 3.75 8.45 -15.13
N THR A 73 4.48 8.66 -16.23
CA THR A 73 4.60 9.96 -16.90
C THR A 73 3.60 10.12 -18.04
N SER A 74 3.20 9.03 -18.69
CA SER A 74 2.26 9.06 -19.81
C SER A 74 0.90 8.51 -19.41
N ASP A 75 -0.17 9.26 -19.73
CA ASP A 75 -1.57 8.76 -19.70
C ASP A 75 -1.83 7.65 -20.76
N ASN A 76 -0.79 7.17 -21.44
CA ASN A 76 -0.89 6.14 -22.45
C ASN A 76 -0.71 4.77 -21.82
N TYR A 77 -1.79 3.99 -21.85
CA TYR A 77 -1.78 2.60 -21.43
C TYR A 77 -0.75 1.79 -22.23
N PRO A 78 0.02 0.90 -21.57
CA PRO A 78 1.01 0.07 -22.24
C PRO A 78 0.35 -0.83 -23.29
N THR A 79 1.09 -1.11 -24.36
CA THR A 79 0.58 -1.95 -25.46
C THR A 79 0.46 -3.39 -24.97
N ILE A 80 -0.54 -4.14 -25.44
CA ILE A 80 -0.75 -5.56 -25.06
C ILE A 80 0.55 -6.38 -25.22
N ASN A 81 1.32 -6.13 -26.28
CA ASN A 81 2.59 -6.83 -26.52
C ASN A 81 3.65 -6.51 -25.46
N GLU A 82 3.76 -5.25 -25.04
CA GLU A 82 4.66 -4.84 -23.95
C GLU A 82 4.24 -5.53 -22.65
N ILE A 83 2.93 -5.56 -22.34
CA ILE A 83 2.41 -6.23 -21.12
C ILE A 83 2.73 -7.74 -21.16
N ILE A 84 2.53 -8.42 -22.29
CA ILE A 84 2.82 -9.86 -22.43
C ILE A 84 4.31 -10.14 -22.27
N GLU A 85 5.15 -9.33 -22.94
CA GLU A 85 6.60 -9.49 -22.86
C GLU A 85 7.11 -9.28 -21.44
N PHE A 86 6.70 -8.21 -20.77
CA PHE A 86 7.10 -7.95 -19.39
C PHE A 86 6.50 -8.98 -18.43
N SER A 87 5.22 -9.33 -18.52
CA SER A 87 4.58 -10.30 -17.61
C SER A 87 5.21 -11.70 -17.65
N SER A 88 5.68 -12.13 -18.83
CA SER A 88 6.43 -13.39 -18.98
C SER A 88 7.72 -13.40 -18.15
N ARG A 89 8.40 -12.25 -18.04
CA ARG A 89 9.64 -12.09 -17.26
C ARG A 89 9.41 -12.06 -15.74
N PHE A 90 8.22 -11.64 -15.31
CA PHE A 90 7.83 -11.57 -13.88
C PHE A 90 7.40 -12.93 -13.30
N SER A 91 6.96 -13.87 -14.14
CA SER A 91 6.10 -15.00 -13.72
C SER A 91 6.71 -15.97 -12.70
N HIS A 92 8.04 -16.14 -12.68
CA HIS A 92 8.68 -17.18 -11.85
C HIS A 92 9.33 -16.65 -10.57
N LYS A 93 9.72 -15.37 -10.51
CA LYS A 93 10.49 -14.83 -9.38
C LYS A 93 9.65 -13.97 -8.43
N LEU A 94 8.61 -13.30 -8.92
CA LEU A 94 7.77 -12.38 -8.13
C LEU A 94 6.34 -12.91 -7.94
N THR A 95 6.23 -14.18 -7.54
CA THR A 95 4.94 -14.75 -7.09
C THR A 95 4.77 -14.55 -5.58
N ILE A 96 3.53 -14.43 -5.12
CA ILE A 96 3.18 -14.35 -3.68
C ILE A 96 3.74 -15.55 -2.90
N ASP A 97 3.90 -16.69 -3.57
CA ASP A 97 4.48 -17.91 -3.02
C ASP A 97 5.98 -17.79 -2.75
N ASN A 98 6.71 -17.00 -3.52
CA ASN A 98 8.16 -16.84 -3.37
C ASN A 98 8.54 -15.70 -2.42
N LEU A 99 7.61 -14.80 -2.10
CA LEU A 99 7.87 -13.67 -1.19
C LEU A 99 8.23 -14.11 0.23
N ASP A 100 9.15 -13.38 0.86
CA ASP A 100 9.50 -13.57 2.28
C ASP A 100 8.38 -13.04 3.21
N ARG A 101 8.37 -13.48 4.47
CA ARG A 101 7.37 -13.05 5.46
C ARG A 101 7.39 -11.53 5.66
N SER A 102 8.57 -10.91 5.63
CA SER A 102 8.73 -9.45 5.72
C SER A 102 8.00 -8.73 4.58
N GLN A 103 8.18 -9.18 3.34
CA GLN A 103 7.52 -8.67 2.13
C GLN A 103 6.01 -8.91 2.17
N LEU A 104 5.56 -10.08 2.63
CA LEU A 104 4.14 -10.39 2.79
C LEU A 104 3.47 -9.47 3.82
N ILE A 105 4.14 -9.15 4.93
CA ILE A 105 3.65 -8.19 5.92
C ILE A 105 3.53 -6.79 5.31
N ALA A 106 4.53 -6.35 4.53
CA ALA A 106 4.49 -5.06 3.85
C ALA A 106 3.31 -4.98 2.87
N LEU A 107 3.07 -6.04 2.09
CA LEU A 107 1.88 -6.14 1.23
C LEU A 107 0.58 -6.13 2.03
N CYS A 108 0.49 -6.86 3.14
CA CYS A 108 -0.69 -6.81 3.99
C CYS A 108 -0.95 -5.40 4.53
N LYS A 109 0.08 -4.66 4.93
CA LYS A 109 -0.05 -3.25 5.34
C LYS A 109 -0.54 -2.36 4.19
N LEU A 110 -0.02 -2.55 2.98
CA LEU A 110 -0.44 -1.82 1.77
C LEU A 110 -1.93 -2.00 1.47
N PHE A 111 -2.43 -3.23 1.59
CA PHE A 111 -3.84 -3.58 1.33
C PHE A 111 -4.75 -3.40 2.55
N ASN A 112 -4.25 -2.82 3.64
CA ASN A 112 -4.96 -2.63 4.91
C ASN A 112 -5.54 -3.95 5.47
N LEU A 113 -4.79 -5.03 5.33
CA LEU A 113 -5.10 -6.35 5.86
C LEU A 113 -4.34 -6.58 7.17
N SER A 114 -4.95 -7.30 8.11
CA SER A 114 -4.23 -7.69 9.33
C SER A 114 -3.09 -8.65 9.01
N PHE A 115 -1.89 -8.32 9.49
CA PHE A 115 -0.62 -8.98 9.20
C PHE A 115 -0.19 -9.98 10.29
N ASN A 116 -1.11 -10.36 11.17
CA ASN A 116 -0.86 -11.29 12.27
C ASN A 116 -0.94 -12.74 11.75
N GLY A 117 0.02 -13.56 12.16
CA GLY A 117 0.03 -15.00 11.89
C GLY A 117 1.22 -15.51 11.08
N PRO A 118 1.18 -16.81 10.72
CA PRO A 118 2.23 -17.50 9.96
C PRO A 118 2.19 -17.16 8.46
N LYS A 119 3.30 -17.40 7.76
CA LYS A 119 3.52 -17.04 6.34
C LYS A 119 2.39 -17.50 5.40
N HIS A 120 1.94 -18.75 5.54
CA HIS A 120 0.88 -19.33 4.70
C HIS A 120 -0.47 -18.63 4.90
N TYR A 121 -0.78 -18.18 6.11
CA TYR A 121 -2.01 -17.46 6.41
C TYR A 121 -2.03 -16.07 5.75
N LEU A 122 -0.89 -15.37 5.77
CA LEU A 122 -0.73 -14.09 5.07
C LEU A 122 -0.92 -14.24 3.56
N ARG A 123 -0.31 -15.28 2.96
CA ARG A 123 -0.51 -15.59 1.53
C ARG A 123 -1.98 -15.84 1.21
N TYR A 124 -2.64 -16.72 1.95
CA TYR A 124 -4.05 -17.03 1.75
C TYR A 124 -4.93 -15.78 1.75
N LYS A 125 -4.70 -14.85 2.68
CA LYS A 125 -5.43 -13.57 2.74
C LYS A 125 -5.18 -12.68 1.53
N LEU A 126 -3.94 -12.60 1.06
CA LEU A 126 -3.60 -11.85 -0.15
C LEU A 126 -4.28 -12.47 -1.37
N HIS A 127 -4.27 -13.80 -1.50
CA HIS A 127 -5.00 -14.49 -2.56
C HIS A 127 -6.51 -14.20 -2.49
N LEU A 128 -7.14 -14.30 -1.31
CA LEU A 128 -8.56 -13.97 -1.15
C LEU A 128 -8.90 -12.53 -1.55
N LYS A 129 -7.96 -11.59 -1.38
CA LYS A 129 -8.17 -10.18 -1.69
C LYS A 129 -7.96 -9.86 -3.17
N LEU A 130 -7.04 -10.55 -3.84
CA LEU A 130 -6.65 -10.29 -5.22
C LEU A 130 -7.49 -11.08 -6.24
N TYR A 131 -7.99 -12.25 -5.86
CA TYR A 131 -8.83 -13.11 -6.72
C TYR A 131 -10.33 -12.86 -6.55
N ARG A 132 -10.71 -11.76 -5.88
CA ARG A 132 -12.09 -11.37 -5.62
C ARG A 132 -12.34 -9.99 -6.19
#